data_AF-A0AAJ5YWJ7-F1
#
_entry.id   AF-A0AAJ5YWJ7-F1
#
_cell.length_a   1.000
_cell.length_b   1.000
_cell.length_c   1.000
_cell.angle_alpha   90.00
_cell.angle_beta   90.00
_cell.angle_gamma   90.00
#
_symmetry.space_group_name_H-M   'P 1'
#
loop_
_entity.id
_entity.type
_entity.pdbx_description
1 polymer ?
#
loop_
_entity_poly.entity_id
_entity_poly.type
_entity_poly.pdbx_seq_one_letter_code
_entity_poly.pdbx_strand_id
1 'polypeptide(L)'
;MSVNTTSGGERFVRKQDEVDESLEIKTVGLVHLDEFQRTREALLEKQVRASEQAQRKREKKRETNRIQSRKAHKRLSFASDEEQEGNLGPSTGHSQASKIRKSVKDPGVDTSFLPDRQREAEQNSLREELAEEWRQQQEAIKREKLTVEEDCMYRVAKRLLLGLGTVSLGARRNMSIEILPACKGTMSDDVIFTEQLDGTLKVETGSATTKNSLQVAASHLAAGELVALPTETVYGLGACALKSEAVVKIFQAKGRPMDNPLIVHISDRKMLSSILPANFKPSRACTALMNKFWPGPLTLLFPVGAKNGQPSIPSSVTCGQSTVGVRMPSHPIARAIISMTNTPIAAPSANASGKPSPTTAQHVYHDMAQRGVLRYIVDGGECSVGLESTVIDTVTVPDEVRILRPGGISVEAIADALKMECLLAGSIPADHDAVQLRVYGKTMERSATAEQNPTTPGMKYRHYSPEARVLLAQYSRQSDTLYQFLDRRFTSSTDPRHDKQSTARPARNYEQFCIGIMCTIDSSLFSCVTSMLPISLIPWLESGERISPVMSCNAYQICIYSLGSKRTPETAAHRLFDGLRTLDSEVQWKEGKTCDLILVEQISESGIGLAVMNRLEKAATGTIEIGDA
;
A
#
# COMPACT_ATOMS: atom_id res chain seq x y z
N MET A 1 -36.00 23.63 -13.35
CA MET A 1 -34.87 23.24 -14.23
C MET A 1 -33.68 22.91 -13.36
N SER A 2 -33.36 21.63 -13.21
CA SER A 2 -32.01 21.09 -13.02
C SER A 2 -32.13 19.57 -13.15
N VAL A 3 -31.27 18.99 -13.98
CA VAL A 3 -31.40 17.68 -14.60
C VAL A 3 -30.58 16.64 -13.84
N ASN A 4 -31.16 15.45 -13.70
CA ASN A 4 -30.52 14.16 -13.36
C ASN A 4 -29.28 13.85 -14.21
N THR A 5 -28.20 13.34 -13.61
CA THR A 5 -27.33 12.36 -14.27
C THR A 5 -26.55 11.53 -13.24
N THR A 6 -27.10 10.39 -12.80
CA THR A 6 -26.38 9.15 -12.38
C THR A 6 -27.38 8.09 -11.88
N SER A 7 -28.07 7.40 -12.79
CA SER A 7 -28.75 6.12 -12.45
C SER A 7 -28.82 5.13 -13.62
N GLY A 8 -28.13 5.45 -14.74
CA GLY A 8 -28.12 4.64 -15.95
C GLY A 8 -27.07 3.53 -15.95
N GLY A 9 -25.87 3.79 -15.40
CA GLY A 9 -24.73 2.86 -15.46
C GLY A 9 -24.93 1.58 -14.65
N GLU A 10 -25.27 1.68 -13.36
CA GLU A 10 -25.43 0.52 -12.47
C GLU A 10 -26.60 -0.40 -12.87
N ARG A 11 -27.65 0.16 -13.48
CA ARG A 11 -28.78 -0.64 -13.98
C ARG A 11 -28.51 -1.33 -15.31
N PHE A 12 -27.55 -0.84 -16.11
CA PHE A 12 -27.18 -1.47 -17.37
C PHE A 12 -26.24 -2.66 -17.12
N VAL A 13 -25.26 -2.50 -16.21
CA VAL A 13 -24.29 -3.55 -15.85
C VAL A 13 -25.02 -4.76 -15.24
N ARG A 14 -25.85 -4.56 -14.22
CA ARG A 14 -26.61 -5.65 -13.56
C ARG A 14 -27.51 -6.47 -14.50
N LYS A 15 -28.02 -5.84 -15.56
CA LYS A 15 -28.90 -6.51 -16.53
C LYS A 15 -28.12 -7.34 -17.55
N GLN A 16 -26.88 -6.97 -17.80
CA GLN A 16 -25.99 -7.69 -18.70
C GLN A 16 -25.46 -8.95 -17.98
N ASP A 17 -25.14 -8.82 -16.69
CA ASP A 17 -24.73 -9.93 -15.82
C ASP A 17 -25.81 -11.05 -15.73
N GLU A 18 -27.10 -10.70 -15.62
CA GLU A 18 -28.20 -11.69 -15.58
C GLU A 18 -28.35 -12.52 -16.86
N VAL A 19 -28.04 -11.93 -18.03
CA VAL A 19 -28.10 -12.63 -19.32
C VAL A 19 -26.90 -13.54 -19.47
N ASP A 20 -25.72 -13.08 -19.08
CA ASP A 20 -24.47 -13.84 -19.17
C ASP A 20 -24.49 -15.04 -18.20
N GLU A 21 -25.00 -14.87 -16.97
CA GLU A 21 -25.19 -15.97 -16.01
C GLU A 21 -26.23 -17.01 -16.50
N SER A 22 -27.32 -16.54 -17.12
CA SER A 22 -28.32 -17.43 -17.74
C SER A 22 -27.80 -18.14 -18.98
N LEU A 23 -26.83 -17.55 -19.68
CA LEU A 23 -26.17 -18.12 -20.84
C LEU A 23 -25.23 -19.24 -20.39
N GLU A 24 -24.39 -18.98 -19.39
CA GLU A 24 -23.47 -19.96 -18.81
C GLU A 24 -24.20 -21.21 -18.31
N ILE A 25 -25.34 -21.05 -17.65
CA ILE A 25 -26.16 -22.19 -17.16
C ILE A 25 -26.74 -23.01 -18.32
N LYS A 26 -27.05 -22.38 -19.46
CA LYS A 26 -27.67 -23.07 -20.62
C LYS A 26 -26.67 -23.66 -21.60
N THR A 27 -25.41 -23.24 -21.57
CA THR A 27 -24.37 -23.68 -22.49
C THR A 27 -23.28 -24.51 -21.80
N VAL A 28 -23.62 -25.23 -20.72
CA VAL A 28 -22.68 -26.12 -20.03
C VAL A 28 -22.34 -27.32 -20.91
N GLY A 29 -21.17 -27.28 -21.57
CA GLY A 29 -20.65 -28.33 -22.46
C GLY A 29 -19.94 -27.75 -23.69
N LEU A 30 -19.40 -28.63 -24.56
CA LEU A 30 -18.88 -28.19 -25.87
C LEU A 30 -20.06 -27.90 -26.80
N VAL A 31 -20.38 -26.61 -26.97
CA VAL A 31 -21.46 -26.12 -27.83
C VAL A 31 -20.87 -25.44 -29.07
N HIS A 32 -21.45 -25.69 -30.25
CA HIS A 32 -21.03 -25.00 -31.48
C HIS A 32 -21.35 -23.50 -31.41
N LEU A 33 -20.48 -22.66 -31.98
CA LEU A 33 -20.58 -21.20 -31.92
C LEU A 33 -21.96 -20.67 -32.38
N ASP A 34 -22.54 -21.28 -33.40
CA ASP A 34 -23.86 -20.87 -33.94
C ASP A 34 -25.01 -21.13 -32.95
N GLU A 35 -24.91 -22.22 -32.17
CA GLU A 35 -25.91 -22.56 -31.15
C GLU A 35 -25.79 -21.65 -29.93
N PHE A 36 -24.57 -21.27 -29.56
CA PHE A 36 -24.30 -20.27 -28.52
C PHE A 36 -24.88 -18.89 -28.90
N GLN A 37 -24.65 -18.43 -30.13
CA GLN A 37 -25.16 -17.14 -30.62
C GLN A 37 -26.70 -17.09 -30.64
N ARG A 38 -27.36 -18.15 -31.16
CA ARG A 38 -28.83 -18.23 -31.15
C ARG A 38 -29.41 -18.24 -29.74
N THR A 39 -28.77 -18.95 -28.82
CA THR A 39 -29.21 -19.02 -27.41
C THR A 39 -29.11 -17.65 -26.75
N ARG A 40 -28.04 -16.90 -27.05
CA ARG A 40 -27.85 -15.53 -26.57
C ARG A 40 -28.90 -14.56 -27.10
N GLU A 41 -29.17 -14.59 -28.41
CA GLU A 41 -30.19 -13.74 -29.03
C GLU A 41 -31.59 -14.02 -28.45
N ALA A 42 -31.94 -15.29 -28.26
CA ALA A 42 -33.22 -15.68 -27.66
C ALA A 42 -33.39 -15.21 -26.21
N LEU A 43 -32.31 -15.23 -25.41
CA LEU A 43 -32.32 -14.71 -24.03
C LEU A 43 -32.49 -13.19 -24.00
N LEU A 44 -31.80 -12.47 -24.89
CA LEU A 44 -31.92 -11.02 -25.03
C LEU A 44 -33.35 -10.62 -25.42
N GLU A 45 -33.96 -11.29 -26.42
CA GLU A 45 -35.35 -11.02 -26.80
C GLU A 45 -36.33 -11.23 -25.64
N LYS A 46 -36.12 -12.29 -24.84
CA LYS A 46 -36.99 -12.59 -23.69
C LYS A 46 -36.89 -11.50 -22.62
N GLN A 47 -35.69 -10.97 -22.38
CA GLN A 47 -35.46 -9.88 -21.44
C GLN A 47 -36.10 -8.57 -21.91
N VAL A 48 -36.00 -8.25 -23.21
CA VAL A 48 -36.66 -7.09 -23.81
C VAL A 48 -38.18 -7.18 -23.63
N ARG A 49 -38.80 -8.30 -23.98
CA ARG A 49 -40.27 -8.51 -23.81
C ARG A 49 -40.70 -8.41 -22.35
N ALA A 50 -39.92 -8.94 -21.41
CA ALA A 50 -40.22 -8.84 -19.97
C ALA A 50 -40.15 -7.37 -19.49
N SER A 51 -39.19 -6.60 -19.99
CA SER A 51 -39.04 -5.19 -19.65
C SER A 51 -40.20 -4.32 -20.16
N GLU A 52 -40.67 -4.57 -21.39
CA GLU A 52 -41.83 -3.89 -21.98
C GLU A 52 -43.12 -4.21 -21.21
N GLN A 53 -43.31 -5.47 -20.81
CA GLN A 53 -44.46 -5.86 -20.00
C GLN A 53 -44.43 -5.22 -18.60
N ALA A 54 -43.26 -5.14 -17.98
CA ALA A 54 -43.09 -4.47 -16.69
C ALA A 54 -43.38 -2.96 -16.79
N GLN A 55 -42.97 -2.32 -17.89
CA GLN A 55 -43.25 -0.91 -18.16
C GLN A 55 -44.75 -0.68 -18.36
N ARG A 56 -45.42 -1.50 -19.19
CA ARG A 56 -46.88 -1.43 -19.39
C ARG A 56 -47.66 -1.63 -18.08
N LYS A 57 -47.21 -2.52 -17.19
CA LYS A 57 -47.81 -2.71 -15.85
C LYS A 57 -47.62 -1.48 -14.96
N ARG A 58 -46.44 -0.84 -14.99
CA ARG A 58 -46.16 0.38 -14.22
C ARG A 58 -47.00 1.56 -14.71
N GLU A 59 -47.18 1.71 -16.02
CA GLU A 59 -48.05 2.73 -16.61
C GLU A 59 -49.51 2.53 -16.22
N LYS A 60 -50.04 1.30 -16.34
CA LYS A 60 -51.40 0.98 -15.88
C LYS A 60 -51.58 1.33 -14.40
N LYS A 61 -50.62 0.98 -13.53
CA LYS A 61 -50.67 1.27 -12.08
C LYS A 61 -50.64 2.78 -11.79
N ARG A 62 -49.86 3.56 -12.55
CA ARG A 62 -49.83 5.02 -12.43
C ARG A 62 -51.17 5.63 -12.83
N GLU A 63 -51.81 5.11 -13.88
CA GLU A 63 -53.13 5.56 -14.32
C GLU A 63 -54.21 5.27 -13.28
N THR A 64 -54.23 4.07 -12.68
CA THR A 64 -55.19 3.73 -11.60
C THR A 64 -55.02 4.63 -10.38
N ASN A 65 -53.78 4.88 -9.95
CA ASN A 65 -53.48 5.77 -8.83
C ASN A 65 -53.93 7.21 -9.11
N ARG A 66 -53.78 7.68 -10.36
CA ARG A 66 -54.22 9.02 -10.79
C ARG A 66 -55.75 9.15 -10.82
N ILE A 67 -56.46 8.08 -11.15
CA ILE A 67 -57.92 8.04 -11.10
C ILE A 67 -58.42 8.01 -9.65
N GLN A 68 -57.75 7.27 -8.75
CA GLN A 68 -58.09 7.22 -7.33
C GLN A 68 -57.89 8.56 -6.62
N SER A 69 -56.78 9.26 -6.90
CA SER A 69 -56.52 10.58 -6.31
C SER A 69 -57.54 11.64 -6.76
N ARG A 70 -57.99 11.58 -8.03
CA ARG A 70 -59.07 12.45 -8.54
C ARG A 70 -60.43 12.18 -7.88
N LYS A 71 -60.73 10.94 -7.51
CA LYS A 71 -61.97 10.61 -6.77
C LYS A 71 -61.91 11.06 -5.30
N ALA A 72 -60.73 11.04 -4.67
CA ALA A 72 -60.54 11.53 -3.30
C ALA A 72 -60.73 13.05 -3.19
N HIS A 73 -60.25 13.83 -4.17
CA HIS A 73 -60.41 15.29 -4.16
C HIS A 73 -61.84 15.78 -4.44
N LYS A 74 -62.73 14.95 -5.01
CA LYS A 74 -64.14 15.33 -5.21
C LYS A 74 -65.04 15.14 -3.98
N ARG A 75 -64.52 14.59 -2.87
CA ARG A 75 -65.30 14.32 -1.64
C ARG A 75 -65.11 15.34 -0.50
N LEU A 76 -64.27 16.36 -0.67
CA LEU A 76 -63.84 17.26 0.41
C LEU A 76 -64.22 18.74 0.20
N SER A 77 -65.28 19.01 -0.55
CA SER A 77 -65.81 20.38 -0.70
C SER A 77 -67.33 20.40 -0.62
N PHE A 78 -67.89 20.19 0.58
CA PHE A 78 -69.26 20.60 0.95
C PHE A 78 -69.43 20.47 2.48
N ALA A 79 -69.22 21.56 3.20
CA ALA A 79 -69.88 21.88 4.48
C ALA A 79 -69.60 23.36 4.81
N SER A 80 -70.69 24.10 4.97
CA SER A 80 -70.84 25.55 5.02
C SER A 80 -70.85 26.11 6.44
N ASP A 81 -70.69 27.43 6.49
CA ASP A 81 -70.73 28.40 7.58
C ASP A 81 -71.88 28.25 8.60
N GLU A 82 -71.64 28.69 9.85
CA GLU A 82 -72.56 29.53 10.63
C GLU A 82 -71.90 30.12 11.91
N GLU A 83 -72.35 31.32 12.27
CA GLU A 83 -71.80 32.32 13.19
C GLU A 83 -72.09 32.08 14.69
N GLN A 84 -71.31 32.71 15.59
CA GLN A 84 -71.88 33.46 16.73
C GLN A 84 -70.86 34.37 17.45
N GLU A 85 -71.29 35.62 17.67
CA GLU A 85 -70.64 36.74 18.37
C GLU A 85 -70.61 36.60 19.90
N GLY A 86 -69.77 37.40 20.60
CA GLY A 86 -69.92 37.59 22.04
C GLY A 86 -68.82 38.30 22.85
N ASN A 87 -68.65 39.61 22.62
CA ASN A 87 -68.45 40.69 23.63
C ASN A 87 -67.15 40.88 24.49
N LEU A 88 -66.42 41.96 24.12
CA LEU A 88 -65.96 43.17 24.87
C LEU A 88 -65.14 43.13 26.18
N GLY A 89 -64.03 43.89 26.15
CA GLY A 89 -63.39 44.56 27.30
C GLY A 89 -62.06 45.27 26.91
N PRO A 90 -61.96 46.62 26.95
CA PRO A 90 -60.90 47.37 26.25
C PRO A 90 -59.72 47.78 27.15
N SER A 91 -58.51 47.83 26.59
CA SER A 91 -57.45 48.69 27.12
C SER A 91 -56.58 49.27 25.99
N THR A 92 -56.38 50.57 26.12
CA THR A 92 -55.72 51.52 25.23
C THR A 92 -54.21 51.31 25.13
N GLY A 93 -53.62 51.50 23.94
CA GLY A 93 -52.16 51.65 23.82
C GLY A 93 -51.63 51.70 22.39
N HIS A 94 -51.21 52.88 21.97
CA HIS A 94 -50.68 53.30 20.66
C HIS A 94 -49.76 52.36 19.86
N SER A 95 -49.94 52.41 18.54
CA SER A 95 -48.95 51.99 17.54
C SER A 95 -47.72 52.89 17.57
N GLN A 96 -46.52 52.31 17.68
CA GLN A 96 -45.31 52.85 17.06
C GLN A 96 -44.36 51.73 16.64
N ALA A 97 -43.94 51.79 15.38
CA ALA A 97 -42.89 50.97 14.79
C ALA A 97 -41.55 51.19 15.52
N SER A 98 -40.93 50.11 16.01
CA SER A 98 -39.59 50.16 16.61
C SER A 98 -38.53 49.74 15.58
N LYS A 99 -37.71 50.73 15.23
CA LYS A 99 -36.48 50.61 14.45
C LYS A 99 -35.50 49.67 15.15
N ILE A 100 -34.95 48.70 14.43
CA ILE A 100 -33.83 47.86 14.86
C ILE A 100 -32.60 48.76 15.03
N ARG A 101 -32.10 48.88 16.27
CA ARG A 101 -30.83 49.53 16.61
C ARG A 101 -29.66 48.64 16.16
N LYS A 102 -28.78 49.18 15.31
CA LYS A 102 -27.44 48.63 15.07
C LYS A 102 -26.61 48.77 16.34
N SER A 103 -26.10 47.67 16.88
CA SER A 103 -25.10 47.68 17.95
C SER A 103 -23.75 48.13 17.39
N VAL A 104 -23.19 49.17 18.02
CA VAL A 104 -21.84 49.69 17.81
C VAL A 104 -20.83 48.64 18.29
N LYS A 105 -19.82 48.34 17.46
CA LYS A 105 -18.71 47.44 17.81
C LYS A 105 -17.70 48.18 18.69
N ASP A 106 -17.21 47.47 19.70
CA ASP A 106 -16.19 47.92 20.66
C ASP A 106 -14.83 48.13 19.96
N PRO A 107 -14.13 49.28 20.10
CA PRO A 107 -12.92 49.57 19.30
C PRO A 107 -11.63 48.89 19.79
N GLY A 108 -11.69 48.06 20.83
CA GLY A 108 -10.50 47.47 21.48
C GLY A 108 -10.19 46.01 21.14
N VAL A 109 -10.98 45.36 20.28
CA VAL A 109 -10.80 43.94 19.95
C VAL A 109 -10.00 43.79 18.65
N ASP A 110 -8.80 43.24 18.74
CA ASP A 110 -8.02 42.84 17.57
C ASP A 110 -8.78 41.74 16.81
N THR A 111 -9.19 42.08 15.58
CA THR A 111 -9.97 41.21 14.68
C THR A 111 -9.12 40.63 13.54
N SER A 112 -7.79 40.73 13.65
CA SER A 112 -6.82 40.18 12.69
C SER A 112 -6.91 38.66 12.47
N PHE A 113 -7.61 37.94 13.36
CA PHE A 113 -7.80 36.48 13.31
C PHE A 113 -9.13 36.01 12.70
N LEU A 114 -10.01 36.93 12.26
CA LEU A 114 -11.26 36.55 11.59
C LEU A 114 -11.01 36.27 10.09
N PRO A 115 -11.56 35.17 9.53
CA PRO A 115 -11.42 34.85 8.10
C PRO A 115 -11.92 35.99 7.23
N ASP A 116 -10.98 36.63 6.56
CA ASP A 116 -11.23 37.75 5.67
C ASP A 116 -11.80 37.18 4.37
N ARG A 117 -13.14 37.16 4.26
CA ARG A 117 -13.86 36.59 3.11
C ARG A 117 -13.38 37.15 1.78
N GLN A 118 -12.87 38.39 1.75
CA GLN A 118 -12.28 38.97 0.54
C GLN A 118 -10.97 38.28 0.17
N ARG A 119 -10.11 37.99 1.15
CA ARG A 119 -8.83 37.31 0.96
C ARG A 119 -9.01 35.83 0.54
N GLU A 120 -10.01 35.14 1.08
CA GLU A 120 -10.37 33.79 0.65
C GLU A 120 -10.97 33.77 -0.76
N ALA A 121 -11.80 34.77 -1.10
CA ALA A 121 -12.34 34.91 -2.45
C ALA A 121 -11.24 35.22 -3.48
N GLU A 122 -10.28 36.09 -3.12
CA GLU A 122 -9.10 36.38 -3.94
C GLU A 122 -8.22 35.14 -4.13
N GLN A 123 -7.95 34.38 -3.07
CA GLN A 123 -7.18 33.13 -3.17
C GLN A 123 -7.88 32.05 -4.00
N ASN A 124 -9.21 31.94 -3.90
CA ASN A 124 -9.96 30.99 -4.73
C ASN A 124 -9.99 31.44 -6.19
N SER A 125 -10.15 32.74 -6.45
CA SER A 125 -10.05 33.30 -7.81
C SER A 125 -8.67 33.04 -8.42
N LEU A 126 -7.59 33.26 -7.66
CA LEU A 126 -6.23 32.99 -8.10
C LEU A 126 -5.99 31.50 -8.37
N ARG A 127 -6.59 30.61 -7.55
CA ARG A 127 -6.51 29.15 -7.76
C ARG A 127 -7.24 28.70 -9.01
N GLU A 128 -8.40 29.28 -9.29
CA GLU A 128 -9.16 28.98 -10.51
C GLU A 128 -8.41 29.47 -11.76
N GLU A 129 -7.82 30.66 -11.69
CA GLU A 129 -7.00 31.24 -12.76
C GLU A 129 -5.76 30.39 -13.07
N LEU A 130 -4.99 30.01 -12.03
CA LEU A 130 -3.84 29.11 -12.18
C LEU A 130 -4.24 27.71 -12.70
N ALA A 131 -5.42 27.20 -12.34
CA ALA A 131 -5.92 25.93 -12.84
C ALA A 131 -6.35 26.01 -14.32
N GLU A 132 -6.84 27.17 -14.76
CA GLU A 132 -7.14 27.48 -16.17
C GLU A 132 -5.85 27.58 -16.98
N GLU A 133 -4.85 28.34 -16.50
CA GLU A 133 -3.52 28.46 -17.12
C GLU A 133 -2.84 27.10 -17.25
N TRP A 134 -2.89 26.28 -16.19
CA TRP A 134 -2.33 24.93 -16.22
C TRP A 134 -3.03 24.03 -17.24
N ARG A 135 -4.37 24.12 -17.35
CA ARG A 135 -5.13 23.38 -18.38
C ARG A 135 -4.74 23.82 -19.80
N GLN A 136 -4.56 25.13 -20.02
CA GLN A 136 -4.12 25.66 -21.31
C GLN A 136 -2.68 25.24 -21.66
N GLN A 137 -1.77 25.23 -20.69
CA GLN A 137 -0.41 24.72 -20.88
C GLN A 137 -0.40 23.22 -21.22
N GLN A 138 -1.23 22.41 -20.54
CA GLN A 138 -1.37 20.98 -20.87
C GLN A 138 -1.93 20.75 -22.27
N GLU A 139 -2.88 21.58 -22.73
CA GLU A 139 -3.34 21.52 -24.12
C GLU A 139 -2.30 22.01 -25.12
N ALA A 140 -1.49 23.02 -24.79
CA ALA A 140 -0.39 23.48 -25.63
C ALA A 140 0.69 22.41 -25.81
N ILE A 141 1.09 21.75 -24.71
CA ILE A 141 2.04 20.61 -24.73
C ILE A 141 1.47 19.45 -25.57
N LYS A 142 0.16 19.19 -25.50
CA LYS A 142 -0.49 18.16 -26.32
C LYS A 142 -0.59 18.54 -27.80
N ARG A 143 -0.59 19.83 -28.13
CA ARG A 143 -0.66 20.35 -29.51
C ARG A 143 0.72 20.57 -30.13
N GLU A 144 1.79 20.57 -29.33
CA GLU A 144 3.16 20.52 -29.86
C GLU A 144 3.39 19.20 -30.59
N LYS A 145 3.50 19.28 -31.92
CA LYS A 145 4.03 18.19 -32.72
C LYS A 145 5.53 18.07 -32.41
N LEU A 146 5.87 17.10 -31.56
CA LEU A 146 7.24 16.65 -31.36
C LEU A 146 7.86 16.27 -32.72
N THR A 147 8.66 17.17 -33.30
CA THR A 147 9.67 16.80 -34.30
C THR A 147 10.79 16.11 -33.54
N VAL A 148 10.69 14.79 -33.43
CA VAL A 148 11.80 13.94 -32.99
C VAL A 148 12.82 13.94 -34.13
N GLU A 149 14.02 14.46 -33.89
CA GLU A 149 15.15 14.21 -34.78
C GLU A 149 15.41 12.70 -34.81
N GLU A 150 15.06 12.09 -35.93
CA GLU A 150 15.10 10.67 -36.18
C GLU A 150 16.53 10.20 -36.44
N ASP A 151 17.21 9.60 -35.44
CA ASP A 151 18.42 8.81 -35.77
C ASP A 151 18.64 7.54 -34.93
N CYS A 152 17.58 6.84 -34.54
CA CYS A 152 17.75 5.48 -34.01
C CYS A 152 16.72 4.45 -34.54
N MET A 153 15.57 4.91 -35.05
CA MET A 153 14.55 4.03 -35.61
C MET A 153 14.86 3.54 -37.03
N TYR A 154 15.65 4.28 -37.81
CA TYR A 154 15.92 3.94 -39.21
C TYR A 154 16.82 2.69 -39.38
N ARG A 155 17.68 2.38 -38.41
CA ARG A 155 18.55 1.19 -38.45
C ARG A 155 17.78 -0.12 -38.24
N VAL A 156 16.70 -0.07 -37.47
CA VAL A 156 15.81 -1.22 -37.25
C VAL A 156 14.85 -1.37 -38.44
N ALA A 157 14.29 -0.26 -38.95
CA ALA A 157 13.42 -0.27 -40.11
C ALA A 157 14.11 -0.74 -41.41
N LYS A 158 15.38 -0.36 -41.64
CA LYS A 158 16.15 -0.81 -42.81
C LYS A 158 16.48 -2.31 -42.79
N ARG A 159 16.57 -2.92 -41.59
CA ARG A 159 16.72 -4.38 -41.44
C ARG A 159 15.41 -5.13 -41.76
N LEU A 160 14.27 -4.53 -41.42
CA LEU A 160 12.94 -5.05 -41.75
C LEU A 160 12.58 -4.88 -43.24
N LEU A 161 12.97 -3.77 -43.87
CA LEU A 161 12.68 -3.48 -45.28
C LEU A 161 13.55 -4.25 -46.29
N LEU A 162 14.74 -4.73 -45.89
CA LEU A 162 15.65 -5.48 -46.76
C LEU A 162 15.45 -7.00 -46.73
N GLY A 163 14.40 -7.51 -46.08
CA GLY A 163 14.06 -8.94 -46.11
C GLY A 163 15.13 -9.86 -45.50
N LEU A 164 16.06 -9.33 -44.70
CA LEU A 164 17.14 -10.08 -44.05
C LEU A 164 16.91 -10.11 -42.54
N GLY A 165 16.07 -11.05 -42.11
CA GLY A 165 15.91 -11.42 -40.70
C GLY A 165 14.46 -11.52 -40.28
N THR A 166 14.00 -12.74 -40.01
CA THR A 166 12.72 -13.03 -39.38
C THR A 166 12.66 -12.39 -37.98
N VAL A 167 11.92 -11.30 -37.83
CA VAL A 167 11.47 -10.82 -36.52
C VAL A 167 10.11 -11.47 -36.25
N SER A 168 10.11 -12.46 -35.35
CA SER A 168 8.88 -13.01 -34.79
C SER A 168 8.18 -11.90 -33.99
N LEU A 169 7.12 -11.30 -34.55
CA LEU A 169 6.07 -10.69 -33.74
C LEU A 169 5.40 -11.82 -32.94
N GLY A 170 5.96 -12.10 -31.77
CA GLY A 170 5.39 -13.06 -30.84
C GLY A 170 4.01 -12.60 -30.42
N ALA A 171 3.00 -13.43 -30.67
CA ALA A 171 1.72 -13.38 -29.99
C ALA A 171 1.93 -13.07 -28.51
N ARG A 172 1.08 -12.24 -27.90
CA ARG A 172 0.96 -12.16 -26.43
C ARG A 172 0.58 -13.55 -25.93
N ARG A 173 1.58 -14.42 -25.73
CA ARG A 173 1.42 -15.66 -24.98
C ARG A 173 0.99 -15.21 -23.60
N ASN A 174 -0.13 -15.75 -23.10
CA ASN A 174 -0.43 -15.73 -21.68
C ASN A 174 0.82 -16.24 -20.95
N MET A 175 1.62 -15.34 -20.41
CA MET A 175 2.87 -15.69 -19.74
C MET A 175 2.45 -16.14 -18.34
N SER A 176 2.30 -17.44 -18.16
CA SER A 176 2.04 -18.03 -16.85
C SER A 176 3.26 -17.81 -15.96
N ILE A 177 3.04 -17.28 -14.76
CA ILE A 177 4.09 -17.24 -13.73
C ILE A 177 4.44 -18.67 -13.31
N GLU A 178 5.73 -18.97 -13.29
CA GLU A 178 6.27 -20.22 -12.77
C GLU A 178 6.98 -19.95 -11.43
N ILE A 179 6.61 -20.72 -10.41
CA ILE A 179 7.27 -20.70 -9.11
C ILE A 179 8.39 -21.74 -9.14
N LEU A 180 9.63 -21.24 -9.15
CA LEU A 180 10.83 -22.06 -9.13
C LEU A 180 11.12 -22.47 -7.68
N PRO A 181 11.03 -23.77 -7.34
CA PRO A 181 11.33 -24.21 -5.98
C PRO A 181 12.83 -24.05 -5.71
N ALA A 182 13.16 -23.35 -4.64
CA ALA A 182 14.52 -23.24 -4.13
C ALA A 182 14.54 -23.70 -2.67
N CYS A 183 14.97 -24.95 -2.49
CA CYS A 183 15.04 -25.70 -1.23
C CYS A 183 13.69 -26.12 -0.62
N LYS A 184 13.62 -27.38 -0.14
CA LYS A 184 12.61 -27.87 0.81
C LYS A 184 13.36 -28.31 2.07
N GLY A 185 13.63 -27.39 3.01
CA GLY A 185 14.42 -27.70 4.22
C GLY A 185 15.15 -26.49 4.82
N THR A 186 16.11 -26.73 5.72
CA THR A 186 16.97 -25.70 6.32
C THR A 186 17.80 -25.01 5.23
N MET A 187 17.50 -23.73 4.98
CA MET A 187 18.02 -22.90 3.89
C MET A 187 19.55 -22.83 3.75
N SER A 188 20.30 -23.14 4.82
CA SER A 188 21.76 -23.00 4.89
C SER A 188 22.54 -24.12 4.22
N ASP A 189 21.96 -25.32 4.08
CA ASP A 189 22.76 -26.53 3.81
C ASP A 189 22.83 -26.86 2.31
N ASP A 190 21.94 -26.26 1.51
CA ASP A 190 21.82 -26.55 0.09
C ASP A 190 22.69 -25.67 -0.82
N VAL A 191 23.26 -24.56 -0.32
CA VAL A 191 24.08 -23.64 -1.11
C VAL A 191 25.39 -23.32 -0.38
N ILE A 192 26.50 -23.69 -1.00
CA ILE A 192 27.85 -23.50 -0.49
C ILE A 192 28.54 -22.41 -1.29
N PHE A 193 29.15 -21.46 -0.59
CA PHE A 193 29.97 -20.40 -1.17
C PHE A 193 31.44 -20.68 -0.91
N THR A 194 32.25 -20.72 -1.98
CA THR A 194 33.72 -20.78 -1.86
C THR A 194 34.31 -19.53 -2.48
N GLU A 195 35.07 -18.77 -1.70
CA GLU A 195 35.80 -17.63 -2.23
C GLU A 195 36.99 -18.10 -3.07
N GLN A 196 37.11 -17.56 -4.27
CA GLN A 196 38.19 -17.86 -5.21
C GLN A 196 39.35 -16.89 -5.02
N LEU A 197 40.53 -17.26 -5.52
CA LEU A 197 41.76 -16.47 -5.41
C LEU A 197 41.63 -15.04 -5.98
N ASP A 198 40.75 -14.84 -6.95
CA ASP A 198 40.48 -13.54 -7.56
C ASP A 198 39.36 -12.76 -6.84
N GLY A 199 38.85 -13.27 -5.71
CA GLY A 199 37.80 -12.67 -4.89
C GLY A 199 36.37 -12.87 -5.38
N THR A 200 36.13 -13.69 -6.42
CA THR A 200 34.76 -14.08 -6.80
C THR A 200 34.25 -15.25 -5.97
N LEU A 201 32.93 -15.36 -5.88
CA LEU A 201 32.27 -16.49 -5.22
C LEU A 201 32.00 -17.60 -6.22
N LYS A 202 32.50 -18.80 -5.93
CA LYS A 202 32.03 -20.03 -6.54
C LYS A 202 30.79 -20.51 -5.77
N VAL A 203 29.70 -20.78 -6.49
CA VAL A 203 28.44 -21.27 -5.94
C VAL A 203 28.32 -22.76 -6.25
N GLU A 204 28.17 -23.56 -5.21
CA GLU A 204 27.88 -25.00 -5.30
C GLU A 204 26.56 -25.29 -4.59
N THR A 205 25.84 -26.31 -5.05
CA THR A 205 24.52 -26.65 -4.50
C THR A 205 24.40 -28.14 -4.21
N GLY A 206 23.79 -28.51 -3.08
CA GLY A 206 23.52 -29.90 -2.71
C GLY A 206 22.41 -30.56 -3.53
N SER A 207 21.48 -29.77 -4.08
CA SER A 207 20.31 -30.25 -4.82
C SER A 207 20.34 -29.86 -6.29
N ALA A 208 20.08 -30.81 -7.19
CA ALA A 208 19.97 -30.57 -8.63
C ALA A 208 18.78 -29.65 -8.97
N THR A 209 17.68 -29.76 -8.22
CA THR A 209 16.50 -28.89 -8.38
C THR A 209 16.86 -27.44 -8.06
N THR A 210 17.51 -27.21 -6.91
CA THR A 210 17.96 -25.88 -6.51
C THR A 210 18.94 -25.32 -7.55
N LYS A 211 19.90 -26.12 -8.01
CA LYS A 211 20.83 -25.72 -9.08
C LYS A 211 20.11 -25.22 -10.33
N ASN A 212 19.12 -25.99 -10.81
CA ASN A 212 18.35 -25.64 -12.00
C ASN A 212 17.57 -24.34 -11.80
N SER A 213 16.86 -24.19 -10.67
CA SER A 213 16.14 -22.96 -10.32
C SER A 213 17.04 -21.73 -10.31
N LEU A 214 18.24 -21.83 -9.71
CA LEU A 214 19.23 -20.75 -9.70
C LEU A 214 19.72 -20.40 -11.12
N GLN A 215 20.01 -21.42 -11.94
CA GLN A 215 20.47 -21.22 -13.33
C GLN A 215 19.41 -20.56 -14.21
N VAL A 216 18.16 -20.98 -14.09
CA VAL A 216 17.02 -20.39 -14.82
C VAL A 216 16.85 -18.93 -14.41
N ALA A 217 16.81 -18.65 -13.10
CA ALA A 217 16.67 -17.29 -12.59
C ALA A 217 17.82 -16.38 -13.04
N ALA A 218 19.07 -16.83 -12.90
CA ALA A 218 20.25 -16.06 -13.30
C ALA A 218 20.29 -15.77 -14.81
N SER A 219 19.95 -16.77 -15.64
CA SER A 219 19.89 -16.60 -17.10
C SER A 219 18.81 -15.59 -17.51
N HIS A 220 17.65 -15.62 -16.85
CA HIS A 220 16.55 -14.69 -17.10
C HIS A 220 16.93 -13.24 -16.73
N LEU A 221 17.57 -13.04 -15.58
CA LEU A 221 18.10 -11.74 -15.16
C LEU A 221 19.19 -11.23 -16.12
N ALA A 222 20.11 -12.11 -16.53
CA ALA A 222 21.17 -11.76 -17.49
C ALA A 222 20.60 -11.33 -18.85
N ALA A 223 19.49 -11.94 -19.28
CA ALA A 223 18.75 -11.56 -20.48
C ALA A 223 18.03 -10.19 -20.37
N GLY A 224 18.04 -9.54 -19.21
CA GLY A 224 17.36 -8.26 -18.99
C GLY A 224 15.86 -8.41 -18.67
N GLU A 225 15.45 -9.59 -18.19
CA GLU A 225 14.10 -9.86 -17.74
C GLU A 225 13.97 -9.82 -16.21
N LEU A 226 12.73 -9.81 -15.71
CA LEU A 226 12.43 -9.74 -14.28
C LEU A 226 12.42 -11.11 -13.61
N VAL A 227 12.88 -11.18 -12.37
CA VAL A 227 12.72 -12.35 -11.49
C VAL A 227 12.42 -11.88 -10.07
N ALA A 228 11.43 -12.48 -9.40
CA ALA A 228 11.23 -12.23 -7.98
C ALA A 228 12.13 -13.14 -7.15
N LEU A 229 12.89 -12.54 -6.23
CA LEU A 229 13.93 -13.18 -5.45
C LEU A 229 13.57 -13.14 -3.95
N PRO A 230 13.73 -14.25 -3.21
CA PRO A 230 13.61 -14.25 -1.76
C PRO A 230 14.79 -13.48 -1.16
N THR A 231 14.59 -12.80 -0.04
CA THR A 231 15.69 -12.26 0.79
C THR A 231 15.39 -12.54 2.26
N GLU A 232 16.33 -12.26 3.17
CA GLU A 232 16.06 -12.34 4.60
C GLU A 232 15.05 -11.27 5.06
N THR A 233 14.88 -10.19 4.29
CA THR A 233 13.99 -9.06 4.61
C THR A 233 12.57 -9.24 4.06
N VAL A 234 12.41 -8.99 2.76
CA VAL A 234 11.19 -9.11 1.98
C VAL A 234 11.57 -9.59 0.58
N TYR A 235 10.65 -10.20 -0.16
CA TYR A 235 10.88 -10.58 -1.54
C TYR A 235 11.14 -9.34 -2.41
N GLY A 236 12.14 -9.42 -3.28
CA GLY A 236 12.55 -8.35 -4.18
C GLY A 236 12.22 -8.66 -5.64
N LEU A 237 11.75 -7.67 -6.40
CA LEU A 237 11.55 -7.77 -7.85
C LEU A 237 12.84 -7.36 -8.56
N GLY A 238 13.67 -8.34 -8.89
CA GLY A 238 15.00 -8.14 -9.43
C GLY A 238 15.03 -7.88 -10.93
N ALA A 239 15.91 -6.96 -11.33
CA ALA A 239 16.38 -6.80 -12.70
C ALA A 239 17.87 -6.42 -12.71
N CYS A 240 18.55 -6.63 -13.83
CA CYS A 240 19.92 -6.19 -14.04
C CYS A 240 20.07 -4.67 -13.76
N ALA A 241 20.85 -4.28 -12.76
CA ALA A 241 21.02 -2.87 -12.38
C ALA A 241 21.80 -2.06 -13.41
N LEU A 242 22.54 -2.72 -14.32
CA LEU A 242 23.36 -2.07 -15.34
C LEU A 242 22.60 -1.78 -16.63
N LYS A 243 21.35 -2.27 -16.76
CA LYS A 243 20.53 -2.17 -17.97
C LYS A 243 19.29 -1.31 -17.70
N SER A 244 19.24 -0.11 -18.27
CA SER A 244 18.10 0.80 -18.10
C SER A 244 16.79 0.18 -18.56
N GLU A 245 16.79 -0.55 -19.67
CA GLU A 245 15.62 -1.26 -20.20
C GLU A 245 15.08 -2.31 -19.24
N ALA A 246 15.96 -3.01 -18.50
CA ALA A 246 15.55 -3.99 -17.50
C ALA A 246 14.96 -3.32 -16.25
N VAL A 247 15.57 -2.20 -15.82
CA VAL A 247 15.11 -1.41 -14.68
C VAL A 247 13.74 -0.78 -14.94
N VAL A 248 13.48 -0.28 -16.15
CA VAL A 248 12.16 0.28 -16.52
C VAL A 248 11.04 -0.75 -16.35
N LYS A 249 11.30 -2.03 -16.63
CA LYS A 249 10.32 -3.12 -16.42
C LYS A 249 9.90 -3.23 -14.95
N ILE A 250 10.78 -2.95 -13.99
CA ILE A 250 10.44 -2.93 -12.55
C ILE A 250 9.37 -1.87 -12.27
N PHE A 251 9.57 -0.65 -12.78
CA PHE A 251 8.63 0.45 -12.56
C PHE A 251 7.27 0.17 -13.22
N GLN A 252 7.28 -0.36 -14.44
CA GLN A 252 6.09 -0.78 -15.17
C GLN A 252 5.32 -1.88 -14.41
N ALA A 253 6.02 -2.91 -13.95
CA ALA A 253 5.43 -4.02 -13.21
C ALA A 253 4.72 -3.58 -11.93
N LYS A 254 5.37 -2.68 -11.18
CA LYS A 254 4.86 -2.22 -9.89
C LYS A 254 3.83 -1.09 -10.00
N GLY A 255 3.76 -0.41 -11.13
CA GLY A 255 3.09 0.89 -11.23
C GLY A 255 3.75 1.92 -10.31
N ARG A 256 5.09 1.89 -10.23
CA ARG A 256 5.87 2.72 -9.31
C ARG A 256 6.24 4.05 -9.98
N PRO A 257 6.17 5.19 -9.27
CA PRO A 257 6.70 6.47 -9.76
C PRO A 257 8.19 6.40 -10.10
N MET A 258 8.59 7.03 -11.21
CA MET A 258 9.98 7.03 -11.72
C MET A 258 10.95 7.89 -10.90
N ASP A 259 10.47 8.60 -9.87
CA ASP A 259 11.26 9.47 -9.00
C ASP A 259 11.73 8.77 -7.70
N ASN A 260 11.42 7.48 -7.54
CA ASN A 260 11.72 6.73 -6.32
C ASN A 260 12.85 5.70 -6.54
N PRO A 261 14.08 5.98 -6.05
CA PRO A 261 15.29 5.21 -6.37
C PRO A 261 15.19 3.74 -5.94
N LEU A 262 16.01 2.88 -6.54
CA LEU A 262 16.05 1.44 -6.26
C LEU A 262 17.31 1.06 -5.49
N ILE A 263 17.21 0.01 -4.65
CA ILE A 263 18.36 -0.56 -3.95
C ILE A 263 19.01 -1.62 -4.84
N VAL A 264 20.32 -1.49 -5.02
CA VAL A 264 21.15 -2.43 -5.77
C VAL A 264 21.67 -3.52 -4.83
N HIS A 265 21.50 -4.77 -5.23
CA HIS A 265 21.95 -5.95 -4.51
C HIS A 265 23.21 -6.51 -5.16
N ILE A 266 24.18 -6.87 -4.33
CA ILE A 266 25.49 -7.43 -4.73
C ILE A 266 25.75 -8.76 -4.04
N SER A 267 26.61 -9.61 -4.63
CA SER A 267 26.99 -10.90 -4.04
C SER A 267 28.21 -10.83 -3.12
N ASP A 268 29.13 -9.92 -3.42
CA ASP A 268 30.46 -9.81 -2.81
C ASP A 268 31.04 -8.40 -2.94
N ARG A 269 32.15 -8.14 -2.26
CA ARG A 269 32.81 -6.82 -2.24
C ARG A 269 33.49 -6.47 -3.57
N LYS A 270 33.87 -7.46 -4.38
CA LYS A 270 34.45 -7.23 -5.70
C LYS A 270 33.40 -6.61 -6.63
N MET A 271 32.16 -7.10 -6.57
CA MET A 271 31.02 -6.53 -7.28
C MET A 271 30.72 -5.10 -6.81
N LEU A 272 30.80 -4.80 -5.50
CA LEU A 272 30.71 -3.42 -5.00
C LEU A 272 31.77 -2.53 -5.65
N SER A 273 33.04 -2.90 -5.56
CA SER A 273 34.14 -2.11 -6.13
C SER A 273 33.98 -1.87 -7.63
N SER A 274 33.29 -2.77 -8.35
CA SER A 274 33.03 -2.61 -9.78
C SER A 274 32.04 -1.50 -10.13
N ILE A 275 31.19 -1.06 -9.19
CA ILE A 275 30.16 -0.02 -9.42
C ILE A 275 30.50 1.33 -8.77
N LEU A 276 31.49 1.37 -7.89
CA LEU A 276 31.93 2.58 -7.20
C LEU A 276 32.95 3.40 -8.03
N PRO A 277 33.15 4.69 -7.72
CA PRO A 277 34.27 5.46 -8.28
C PRO A 277 35.62 4.83 -7.90
N ALA A 278 36.59 4.82 -8.82
CA ALA A 278 37.89 4.16 -8.62
C ALA A 278 38.68 4.66 -7.39
N ASN A 279 38.51 5.94 -7.03
CA ASN A 279 39.21 6.57 -5.90
C ASN A 279 38.34 6.65 -4.62
N PHE A 280 37.14 6.06 -4.63
CA PHE A 280 36.27 6.11 -3.46
C PHE A 280 36.82 5.21 -2.35
N LYS A 281 37.06 5.80 -1.19
CA LYS A 281 37.43 5.10 0.04
C LYS A 281 36.26 5.19 1.02
N PRO A 282 35.66 4.05 1.42
CA PRO A 282 34.61 4.06 2.43
C PRO A 282 35.12 4.70 3.72
N SER A 283 34.26 5.47 4.39
CA SER A 283 34.58 5.99 5.72
C SER A 283 34.78 4.85 6.71
N ARG A 284 35.40 5.17 7.85
CA ARG A 284 35.58 4.19 8.94
C ARG A 284 34.25 3.64 9.43
N ALA A 285 33.27 4.51 9.65
CA ALA A 285 31.91 4.11 10.04
C ALA A 285 31.27 3.20 8.98
N CYS A 286 31.37 3.55 7.69
CA CYS A 286 30.88 2.71 6.59
C CYS A 286 31.53 1.32 6.61
N THR A 287 32.85 1.25 6.78
CA THR A 287 33.60 -0.01 6.84
C THR A 287 33.20 -0.88 8.03
N ALA A 288 33.05 -0.29 9.23
CA ALA A 288 32.61 -0.98 10.43
C ALA A 288 31.22 -1.61 10.25
N LEU A 289 30.28 -0.83 9.70
CA LEU A 289 28.93 -1.29 9.43
C LEU A 289 28.90 -2.41 8.37
N MET A 290 29.69 -2.29 7.30
CA MET A 290 29.85 -3.38 6.31
C MET A 290 30.43 -4.65 6.94
N ASN A 291 31.46 -4.53 7.78
CA ASN A 291 32.10 -5.69 8.41
C ASN A 291 31.16 -6.41 9.39
N LYS A 292 30.31 -5.65 10.10
CA LYS A 292 29.42 -6.20 11.11
C LYS A 292 28.13 -6.79 10.53
N PHE A 293 27.56 -6.15 9.51
CA PHE A 293 26.19 -6.40 9.08
C PHE A 293 26.06 -6.88 7.63
N TRP A 294 27.14 -7.01 6.86
CA TRP A 294 27.11 -7.67 5.55
C TRP A 294 27.78 -9.04 5.57
N PRO A 295 27.19 -10.05 4.90
CA PRO A 295 25.86 -10.05 4.29
C PRO A 295 24.72 -9.89 5.32
N GLY A 296 23.67 -9.13 5.00
CA GLY A 296 22.54 -8.92 5.91
C GLY A 296 21.63 -7.73 5.59
N PRO A 297 20.70 -7.39 6.51
CA PRO A 297 19.63 -6.42 6.30
C PRO A 297 20.08 -4.96 6.42
N LEU A 298 21.31 -4.65 5.99
CA LEU A 298 21.88 -3.30 5.92
C LEU A 298 21.95 -2.80 4.48
N THR A 299 21.47 -1.59 4.24
CA THR A 299 21.71 -0.84 3.00
C THR A 299 22.53 0.40 3.31
N LEU A 300 23.60 0.62 2.56
CA LEU A 300 24.46 1.80 2.67
C LEU A 300 24.37 2.62 1.39
N LEU A 301 24.33 3.95 1.51
CA LEU A 301 24.49 4.84 0.36
C LEU A 301 25.95 4.93 -0.06
N PHE A 302 26.17 4.91 -1.37
CA PHE A 302 27.47 5.12 -2.00
C PHE A 302 27.35 6.14 -3.14
N PRO A 303 28.41 6.89 -3.46
CA PRO A 303 28.41 7.72 -4.65
C PRO A 303 28.34 6.85 -5.91
N VAL A 304 27.66 7.33 -6.94
CA VAL A 304 27.58 6.67 -8.23
C VAL A 304 28.94 6.81 -8.95
N GLY A 305 29.57 5.67 -9.26
CA GLY A 305 30.79 5.66 -10.07
C GLY A 305 30.54 6.08 -11.52
N ALA A 306 31.61 6.48 -12.23
CA ALA A 306 31.58 6.66 -13.67
C ALA A 306 32.67 5.82 -14.33
N LYS A 307 32.33 5.18 -15.44
CA LYS A 307 33.24 4.44 -16.32
C LYS A 307 33.12 5.02 -17.72
N ASN A 308 34.25 5.41 -18.31
CA ASN A 308 34.31 6.01 -19.65
C ASN A 308 33.37 7.23 -19.83
N GLY A 309 33.23 8.05 -18.79
CA GLY A 309 32.35 9.23 -18.81
C GLY A 309 30.85 8.92 -18.63
N GLN A 310 30.44 7.66 -18.50
CA GLN A 310 29.07 7.25 -18.22
C GLN A 310 28.91 6.74 -16.78
N PRO A 311 27.77 6.98 -16.11
CA PRO A 311 27.49 6.41 -14.80
C PRO A 311 27.56 4.87 -14.82
N SER A 312 28.31 4.27 -13.88
CA SER A 312 28.39 2.81 -13.71
C SER A 312 27.02 2.20 -13.39
N ILE A 313 26.15 2.96 -12.75
CA ILE A 313 24.75 2.63 -12.50
C ILE A 313 23.88 3.65 -13.26
N PRO A 314 22.95 3.23 -14.13
CA PRO A 314 22.12 4.14 -14.88
C PRO A 314 21.21 5.01 -13.99
N SER A 315 20.88 6.21 -14.47
CA SER A 315 19.98 7.15 -13.77
C SER A 315 18.58 6.61 -13.55
N SER A 316 18.14 5.59 -14.31
CA SER A 316 16.88 4.88 -14.07
C SER A 316 16.85 4.14 -12.73
N VAL A 317 18.00 3.80 -12.15
CA VAL A 317 18.10 3.20 -10.80
C VAL A 317 18.12 4.26 -9.72
N THR A 318 18.89 5.34 -9.92
CA THR A 318 19.12 6.38 -8.90
C THR A 318 18.14 7.54 -8.96
N CYS A 319 17.29 7.60 -9.98
CA CYS A 319 16.38 8.69 -10.26
C CYS A 319 17.10 10.05 -10.37
N GLY A 320 18.30 10.04 -10.95
CA GLY A 320 19.13 11.24 -11.14
C GLY A 320 19.95 11.66 -9.92
N GLN A 321 19.91 10.90 -8.83
CA GLN A 321 20.70 11.18 -7.63
C GLN A 321 22.18 10.84 -7.83
N SER A 322 23.03 11.55 -7.09
CA SER A 322 24.48 11.35 -7.05
C SER A 322 24.90 10.13 -6.23
N THR A 323 23.97 9.52 -5.49
CA THR A 323 24.19 8.34 -4.66
C THR A 323 23.27 7.19 -5.06
N VAL A 324 23.68 5.98 -4.68
CA VAL A 324 22.94 4.73 -4.87
C VAL A 324 22.95 3.92 -3.57
N GLY A 325 21.79 3.38 -3.19
CA GLY A 325 21.71 2.44 -2.07
C GLY A 325 22.16 1.05 -2.49
N VAL A 326 23.15 0.49 -1.79
CA VAL A 326 23.68 -0.85 -2.07
C VAL A 326 23.50 -1.75 -0.85
N ARG A 327 23.20 -3.03 -1.08
CA ARG A 327 23.05 -4.05 -0.05
C ARG A 327 23.65 -5.39 -0.50
N MET A 328 24.24 -6.12 0.44
CA MET A 328 24.62 -7.52 0.25
C MET A 328 23.64 -8.41 1.05
N PRO A 329 22.61 -9.02 0.42
CA PRO A 329 21.63 -9.82 1.15
C PRO A 329 22.28 -11.08 1.75
N SER A 330 21.87 -11.46 2.97
CA SER A 330 22.37 -12.68 3.61
C SER A 330 21.67 -13.96 3.13
N HIS A 331 20.54 -13.83 2.42
CA HIS A 331 19.82 -14.98 1.90
C HIS A 331 20.65 -15.78 0.87
N PRO A 332 20.94 -17.08 1.11
CA PRO A 332 21.82 -17.87 0.23
C PRO A 332 21.34 -17.91 -1.22
N ILE A 333 20.05 -18.18 -1.46
CA ILE A 333 19.45 -18.19 -2.81
C ILE A 333 19.63 -16.85 -3.55
N ALA A 334 19.31 -15.72 -2.89
CA ALA A 334 19.48 -14.40 -3.50
C ALA A 334 20.93 -14.13 -3.90
N ARG A 335 21.85 -14.37 -2.96
CA ARG A 335 23.28 -14.10 -3.14
C ARG A 335 23.90 -15.02 -4.19
N ALA A 336 23.46 -16.28 -4.27
CA ALA A 336 23.83 -17.22 -5.31
C ALA A 336 23.35 -16.78 -6.70
N ILE A 337 22.09 -16.37 -6.85
CA ILE A 337 21.55 -15.88 -8.13
C ILE A 337 22.31 -14.63 -8.59
N ILE A 338 22.57 -13.68 -7.70
CA ILE A 338 23.33 -12.45 -8.02
C ILE A 338 24.75 -12.82 -8.48
N SER A 339 25.42 -13.72 -7.76
CA SER A 339 26.76 -14.22 -8.11
C SER A 339 26.77 -14.92 -9.47
N MET A 340 25.82 -15.82 -9.73
CA MET A 340 25.72 -16.57 -10.99
C MET A 340 25.33 -15.69 -12.18
N THR A 341 24.57 -14.62 -11.94
CA THR A 341 24.26 -13.60 -12.96
C THR A 341 25.49 -12.74 -13.27
N ASN A 342 26.47 -12.70 -12.34
CA ASN A 342 27.68 -11.89 -12.41
C ASN A 342 27.39 -10.40 -12.70
N THR A 343 26.32 -9.87 -12.10
CA THR A 343 25.88 -8.49 -12.32
C THR A 343 25.06 -8.01 -11.11
N PRO A 344 25.24 -6.76 -10.64
CA PRO A 344 24.41 -6.19 -9.59
C PRO A 344 22.93 -6.16 -9.99
N ILE A 345 22.04 -6.43 -9.02
CA ILE A 345 20.59 -6.56 -9.26
C ILE A 345 19.84 -5.43 -8.56
N ALA A 346 19.14 -4.58 -9.31
CA ALA A 346 18.22 -3.61 -8.74
C ALA A 346 16.95 -4.36 -8.30
N ALA A 347 16.59 -4.27 -7.02
CA ALA A 347 15.45 -5.03 -6.49
C ALA A 347 14.71 -4.25 -5.39
N PRO A 348 13.65 -3.49 -5.72
CA PRO A 348 12.67 -3.06 -4.72
C PRO A 348 11.82 -4.25 -4.27
N SER A 349 10.99 -4.07 -3.25
CA SER A 349 10.00 -5.07 -2.81
C SER A 349 9.12 -5.56 -3.97
N ALA A 350 8.75 -6.84 -4.00
CA ALA A 350 8.02 -7.48 -5.11
C ALA A 350 6.49 -7.36 -5.02
N ASN A 351 5.98 -6.23 -4.53
CA ASN A 351 4.56 -5.92 -4.38
C ASN A 351 4.05 -4.90 -5.42
N ALA A 352 2.74 -4.86 -5.63
CA ALA A 352 2.12 -3.72 -6.30
C ALA A 352 2.39 -2.43 -5.49
N SER A 353 2.58 -1.28 -6.15
CA SER A 353 2.82 -0.02 -5.44
C SER A 353 1.70 0.27 -4.44
N GLY A 354 2.07 0.59 -3.19
CA GLY A 354 1.16 0.92 -2.09
C GLY A 354 0.80 -0.24 -1.16
N LYS A 355 0.70 -1.47 -1.68
CA LYS A 355 0.37 -2.67 -0.88
C LYS A 355 1.47 -3.01 0.14
N PRO A 356 1.19 -3.80 1.19
CA PRO A 356 2.21 -4.37 2.08
C PRO A 356 3.35 -5.04 1.29
N SER A 357 4.56 -5.09 1.87
CA SER A 357 5.68 -5.77 1.21
C SER A 357 5.50 -7.30 1.27
N PRO A 358 5.99 -8.07 0.29
CA PRO A 358 5.79 -9.51 0.27
C PRO A 358 6.87 -10.23 1.07
N THR A 359 6.47 -11.09 1.99
CA THR A 359 7.36 -11.93 2.82
C THR A 359 7.37 -13.40 2.41
N THR A 360 6.57 -13.78 1.41
CA THR A 360 6.44 -15.15 0.88
C THR A 360 6.34 -15.10 -0.65
N ALA A 361 6.64 -16.21 -1.33
CA ALA A 361 6.44 -16.32 -2.78
C ALA A 361 4.97 -16.15 -3.18
N GLN A 362 4.04 -16.62 -2.33
CA GLN A 362 2.60 -16.50 -2.55
C GLN A 362 2.15 -15.03 -2.57
N HIS A 363 2.68 -14.20 -1.66
CA HIS A 363 2.43 -12.76 -1.67
C HIS A 363 2.84 -12.10 -2.99
N VAL A 364 3.98 -12.52 -3.57
CA VAL A 364 4.43 -12.01 -4.87
C VAL A 364 3.49 -12.47 -5.99
N TYR A 365 3.11 -13.75 -5.97
CA TYR A 365 2.21 -14.31 -6.97
C TYR A 365 0.88 -13.54 -7.01
N HIS A 366 0.25 -13.31 -5.86
CA HIS A 366 -1.01 -12.55 -5.76
C HIS A 366 -0.90 -11.14 -6.35
N ASP A 367 0.20 -10.44 -6.12
CA ASP A 367 0.38 -9.05 -6.60
C ASP A 367 0.80 -8.96 -8.08
N MET A 368 1.59 -9.93 -8.57
CA MET A 368 2.27 -9.82 -9.86
C MET A 368 1.65 -10.68 -10.97
N ALA A 369 0.90 -11.73 -10.65
CA ALA A 369 0.31 -12.63 -11.65
C ALA A 369 -0.57 -11.89 -12.67
N GLN A 370 -1.38 -10.95 -12.19
CA GLN A 370 -2.29 -10.18 -13.04
C GLN A 370 -1.59 -9.10 -13.88
N ARG A 371 -0.31 -8.79 -13.59
CA ARG A 371 0.45 -7.74 -14.30
C ARG A 371 1.04 -8.25 -15.62
N GLY A 372 1.24 -9.58 -15.77
CA GLY A 372 1.70 -10.21 -17.02
C GLY A 372 3.15 -9.92 -17.44
N VAL A 373 3.97 -9.38 -16.53
CA VAL A 373 5.35 -8.93 -16.81
C VAL A 373 6.43 -9.75 -16.09
N LEU A 374 6.04 -10.55 -15.11
CA LEU A 374 6.93 -11.42 -14.35
C LEU A 374 6.75 -12.86 -14.82
N ARG A 375 7.84 -13.55 -15.13
CA ARG A 375 7.80 -14.97 -15.52
C ARG A 375 8.13 -15.91 -14.37
N TYR A 376 9.12 -15.56 -13.57
CA TYR A 376 9.68 -16.45 -12.55
C TYR A 376 9.62 -15.82 -11.16
N ILE A 377 9.12 -16.59 -10.20
CA ILE A 377 9.25 -16.33 -8.76
C ILE A 377 10.12 -17.45 -8.19
N VAL A 378 11.21 -17.12 -7.53
CA VAL A 378 12.01 -18.13 -6.81
C VAL A 378 11.42 -18.28 -5.41
N ASP A 379 10.85 -19.44 -5.09
CA ASP A 379 10.32 -19.72 -3.78
C ASP A 379 11.43 -20.20 -2.85
N GLY A 380 11.83 -19.30 -1.95
CA GLY A 380 12.77 -19.58 -0.86
C GLY A 380 12.10 -19.55 0.50
N GLY A 381 10.81 -19.88 0.60
CA GLY A 381 10.08 -19.87 1.86
C GLY A 381 9.84 -18.46 2.42
N GLU A 382 9.57 -18.38 3.72
CA GLU A 382 9.27 -17.13 4.41
C GLU A 382 10.54 -16.33 4.75
N CYS A 383 10.47 -15.00 4.60
CA CYS A 383 11.57 -14.10 4.99
C CYS A 383 11.77 -14.09 6.51
N SER A 384 13.00 -14.27 6.99
CA SER A 384 13.29 -14.36 8.43
C SER A 384 13.11 -13.05 9.23
N VAL A 385 13.26 -11.87 8.61
CA VAL A 385 13.11 -10.56 9.27
C VAL A 385 11.71 -9.98 9.09
N GLY A 386 11.10 -10.13 7.91
CA GLY A 386 9.76 -9.63 7.57
C GLY A 386 9.60 -8.10 7.43
N LEU A 387 10.68 -7.33 7.62
CA LEU A 387 10.75 -5.89 7.35
C LEU A 387 11.87 -5.59 6.36
N GLU A 388 11.80 -4.45 5.67
CA GLU A 388 12.89 -4.03 4.78
C GLU A 388 14.19 -3.70 5.53
N SER A 389 15.30 -3.64 4.79
CA SER A 389 16.61 -3.29 5.32
C SER A 389 16.66 -1.90 5.96
N THR A 390 17.52 -1.76 6.96
CA THR A 390 17.90 -0.46 7.52
C THR A 390 18.75 0.28 6.50
N VAL A 391 18.42 1.53 6.18
CA VAL A 391 19.13 2.34 5.19
C VAL A 391 19.90 3.44 5.88
N ILE A 392 21.21 3.51 5.63
CA ILE A 392 22.11 4.45 6.27
C ILE A 392 22.90 5.24 5.22
N ASP A 393 23.00 6.53 5.46
CA ASP A 393 23.89 7.44 4.76
C ASP A 393 25.09 7.80 5.64
N THR A 394 26.28 7.60 5.08
CA THR A 394 27.58 7.92 5.69
C THR A 394 28.45 8.76 4.75
N VAL A 395 27.85 9.27 3.67
CA VAL A 395 28.56 9.91 2.54
C VAL A 395 28.19 11.39 2.45
N THR A 396 26.91 11.74 2.63
CA THR A 396 26.44 13.11 2.36
C THR A 396 26.99 14.14 3.33
N VAL A 397 27.15 13.77 4.61
CA VAL A 397 27.69 14.68 5.62
C VAL A 397 28.85 14.01 6.37
N PRO A 398 30.03 14.65 6.40
CA PRO A 398 31.18 14.15 7.14
C PRO A 398 30.84 13.91 8.60
N ASP A 399 31.40 12.83 9.16
CA ASP A 399 31.32 12.47 10.58
C ASP A 399 29.90 12.24 11.15
N GLU A 400 28.90 12.17 10.26
CA GLU A 400 27.53 11.79 10.61
C GLU A 400 27.16 10.42 10.02
N VAL A 401 26.47 9.62 10.83
CA VAL A 401 25.81 8.39 10.40
C VAL A 401 24.31 8.63 10.47
N ARG A 402 23.65 8.68 9.32
CA ARG A 402 22.24 9.03 9.21
C ARG A 402 21.42 7.81 8.84
N ILE A 403 20.59 7.34 9.77
CA ILE A 403 19.59 6.31 9.50
C ILE A 403 18.41 6.97 8.77
N LEU A 404 18.35 6.77 7.46
CA LEU A 404 17.30 7.29 6.59
C LEU A 404 16.02 6.46 6.67
N ARG A 405 16.17 5.15 6.93
CA ARG A 405 15.04 4.23 7.13
C ARG A 405 15.37 3.18 8.18
N PRO A 406 14.66 3.16 9.33
CA PRO A 406 14.72 2.04 10.27
C PRO A 406 14.22 0.75 9.62
N GLY A 407 14.88 -0.37 9.90
CA GLY A 407 14.60 -1.67 9.28
C GLY A 407 15.10 -2.84 10.13
N GLY A 408 15.55 -3.91 9.47
CA GLY A 408 15.99 -5.15 10.13
C GLY A 408 17.20 -5.06 11.07
N ILE A 409 17.85 -3.89 11.19
CA ILE A 409 18.93 -3.63 12.15
C ILE A 409 18.51 -2.43 13.00
N SER A 410 18.55 -2.62 14.32
CA SER A 410 18.14 -1.59 15.26
C SER A 410 19.16 -0.45 15.38
N VAL A 411 18.70 0.70 15.87
CA VAL A 411 19.54 1.88 16.09
C VAL A 411 20.63 1.59 17.12
N GLU A 412 20.28 0.83 18.15
CA GLU A 412 21.18 0.41 19.23
C GLU A 412 22.29 -0.50 18.70
N ALA A 413 21.95 -1.49 17.86
CA ALA A 413 22.94 -2.37 17.25
C ALA A 413 23.93 -1.59 16.36
N ILE A 414 23.46 -0.57 15.63
CA ILE A 414 24.31 0.32 14.84
C ILE A 414 25.24 1.14 15.74
N ALA A 415 24.69 1.73 16.80
CA ALA A 415 25.48 2.49 17.77
C ALA A 415 26.57 1.63 18.42
N ASP A 416 26.25 0.40 18.80
CA ASP A 416 27.19 -0.53 19.42
C ASP A 416 28.29 -0.98 18.44
N ALA A 417 27.95 -1.21 17.17
CA ALA A 417 28.95 -1.51 16.14
C ALA A 417 29.95 -0.36 15.96
N LEU A 418 29.47 0.89 15.96
CA LEU A 418 30.32 2.07 15.83
C LEU A 418 31.19 2.28 17.08
N LYS A 419 30.64 2.09 18.28
CA LYS A 419 31.41 2.15 19.54
C LYS A 419 32.52 1.10 19.59
N MET A 420 32.19 -0.15 19.25
CA MET A 420 33.15 -1.25 19.22
C MET A 420 34.30 -0.96 18.25
N GLU A 421 33.98 -0.42 17.06
CA GLU A 421 35.01 0.01 16.12
C GLU A 421 35.92 1.08 16.74
N CYS A 422 35.38 2.12 17.37
CA CYS A 422 36.19 3.18 18.01
C CYS A 422 37.14 2.61 19.06
N LEU A 423 36.64 1.73 19.93
CA LEU A 423 37.44 1.05 20.95
C LEU A 423 38.61 0.26 20.35
N LEU A 424 38.38 -0.45 19.24
CA LEU A 424 39.39 -1.28 18.58
C LEU A 424 40.57 -0.49 17.99
N ALA A 425 40.40 0.80 17.63
CA ALA A 425 41.54 1.60 17.17
C ALA A 425 42.22 2.42 18.27
N GLY A 426 41.94 2.14 19.55
CA GLY A 426 42.55 2.86 20.66
C GLY A 426 42.12 4.33 20.75
N SER A 427 41.06 4.72 20.04
CA SER A 427 40.45 6.05 20.13
C SER A 427 39.39 6.00 21.24
N ILE A 428 39.74 6.46 22.44
CA ILE A 428 38.73 6.80 23.44
C ILE A 428 37.98 8.01 22.87
N PRO A 429 36.65 7.96 22.69
CA PRO A 429 35.94 9.13 22.23
C PRO A 429 36.13 10.24 23.27
N ALA A 430 36.93 11.26 22.95
CA ALA A 430 36.64 12.57 23.50
C ALA A 430 35.24 12.93 23.00
N ASP A 431 34.42 13.57 23.83
CA ASP A 431 33.00 13.90 23.54
C ASP A 431 32.82 14.70 22.23
N HIS A 432 33.91 15.24 21.68
CA HIS A 432 33.97 16.01 20.43
C HIS A 432 34.34 15.23 19.15
N ASP A 433 34.86 13.99 19.24
CA ASP A 433 35.24 13.14 18.07
C ASP A 433 34.24 11.98 17.82
N ALA A 434 33.12 11.95 18.54
CA ALA A 434 32.12 10.91 18.39
C ALA A 434 31.30 11.11 17.10
N VAL A 435 31.32 10.10 16.22
CA VAL A 435 30.44 10.02 15.05
C VAL A 435 28.99 10.21 15.49
N GLN A 436 28.32 11.23 14.93
CA GLN A 436 26.96 11.57 15.34
C GLN A 436 25.95 10.66 14.65
N LEU A 437 25.26 9.83 15.43
CA LEU A 437 24.17 8.98 14.95
C LEU A 437 22.86 9.78 14.91
N ARG A 438 22.31 9.97 13.72
CA ARG A 438 21.04 10.66 13.50
C ARG A 438 19.99 9.73 12.87
N VAL A 439 18.72 9.89 13.26
CA VAL A 439 17.61 9.06 12.81
C VAL A 439 16.55 9.96 12.18
N TYR A 440 16.22 9.68 10.92
CA TYR A 440 15.24 10.45 10.18
C TYR A 440 13.85 10.40 10.82
N GLY A 441 13.23 11.57 11.03
CA GLY A 441 11.93 11.70 11.66
C GLY A 441 11.92 11.51 13.18
N LYS A 442 13.10 11.38 13.81
CA LYS A 442 13.27 11.38 15.27
C LYS A 442 14.26 12.45 15.72
N THR A 443 15.53 12.33 15.34
CA THR A 443 16.59 13.31 15.66
C THR A 443 17.00 14.18 14.48
N MET A 444 16.49 13.87 13.28
CA MET A 444 16.52 14.77 12.12
C MET A 444 15.10 15.28 11.85
N GLU A 445 14.95 16.58 11.66
CA GLU A 445 13.68 17.17 11.27
C GLU A 445 13.21 16.63 9.92
N ARG A 446 11.89 16.40 9.82
CA ARG A 446 11.26 16.07 8.55
C ARG A 446 11.25 17.32 7.69
N SER A 447 12.13 17.36 6.68
CA SER A 447 12.08 18.42 5.68
C SER A 447 11.10 18.05 4.57
N ALA A 448 10.14 18.93 4.29
CA ALA A 448 9.21 18.78 3.16
C ALA A 448 9.95 18.62 1.83
N THR A 449 11.14 19.23 1.66
CA THR A 449 11.95 19.08 0.44
C THR A 449 12.58 17.69 0.33
N ALA A 450 13.00 17.08 1.45
CA ALA A 450 13.55 15.72 1.48
C ALA A 450 12.46 14.66 1.30
N GLU A 451 11.23 14.93 1.74
CA GLU A 451 10.07 14.06 1.49
C GLU A 451 9.61 14.17 0.04
N GLN A 452 9.68 15.34 -0.59
CA GLN A 452 9.35 15.53 -2.00
C GLN A 452 10.37 14.90 -2.97
N ASN A 453 11.65 14.80 -2.57
CA ASN A 453 12.74 14.20 -3.35
C ASN A 453 13.42 13.08 -2.55
N PRO A 454 12.84 11.87 -2.49
CA PRO A 454 13.28 10.83 -1.58
C PRO A 454 14.62 10.24 -2.02
N THR A 455 15.63 10.29 -1.15
CA THR A 455 16.94 9.68 -1.44
C THR A 455 16.92 8.15 -1.36
N THR A 456 15.89 7.59 -0.73
CA THR A 456 15.74 6.14 -0.53
C THR A 456 14.28 5.70 -0.64
N PRO A 457 14.01 4.42 -0.98
CA PRO A 457 12.65 3.91 -0.99
C PRO A 457 11.97 4.00 0.37
N GLY A 458 10.71 4.44 0.37
CA GLY A 458 9.86 4.41 1.55
C GLY A 458 9.73 5.74 2.30
N MET A 459 10.23 6.86 1.74
CA MET A 459 10.20 8.18 2.39
C MET A 459 9.00 9.06 1.98
N LYS A 460 8.59 9.07 0.70
CA LYS A 460 7.62 10.04 0.14
C LYS A 460 6.15 9.58 0.14
N TYR A 461 5.90 8.35 -0.27
CA TYR A 461 4.56 7.88 -0.60
C TYR A 461 3.93 7.10 0.57
N ARG A 462 2.59 7.03 0.61
CA ARG A 462 1.91 6.10 1.52
C ARG A 462 2.28 4.69 1.08
N HIS A 463 2.90 3.95 1.98
CA HIS A 463 3.38 2.60 1.75
C HIS A 463 2.72 1.67 2.76
N TYR A 464 2.58 0.40 2.38
CA TYR A 464 2.12 -0.68 3.25
C TYR A 464 0.64 -0.61 3.65
N SER A 465 -0.19 0.07 2.86
CA SER A 465 -1.61 0.19 3.14
C SER A 465 -2.36 -1.00 2.53
N PRO A 466 -2.99 -1.86 3.34
CA PRO A 466 -4.02 -2.77 2.85
C PRO A 466 -5.23 -1.99 2.32
N GLU A 467 -6.17 -2.70 1.68
CA GLU A 467 -7.44 -2.13 1.23
C GLU A 467 -8.35 -1.81 2.43
N ALA A 468 -8.34 -2.69 3.43
CA ALA A 468 -8.97 -2.47 4.73
C ALA A 468 -8.37 -1.24 5.45
N ARG A 469 -9.21 -0.52 6.18
CA ARG A 469 -8.76 0.64 6.95
C ARG A 469 -7.87 0.18 8.11
N VAL A 470 -6.67 0.75 8.24
CA VAL A 470 -5.79 0.47 9.39
C VAL A 470 -5.91 1.57 10.44
N LEU A 471 -6.00 1.20 11.71
CA LEU A 471 -5.91 2.11 12.87
C LEU A 471 -4.91 1.55 13.89
N LEU A 472 -4.12 2.46 14.48
CA LEU A 472 -3.24 2.13 15.60
C LEU A 472 -4.00 2.20 16.91
N ALA A 473 -3.94 1.12 17.68
CA ALA A 473 -4.52 1.02 19.01
C ALA A 473 -3.45 1.32 20.06
N GLN A 474 -3.61 2.45 20.75
CA GLN A 474 -2.84 2.81 21.93
C GLN A 474 -3.65 2.47 23.17
N TYR A 475 -3.03 1.80 24.14
CA TYR A 475 -3.71 1.49 25.38
C TYR A 475 -3.60 2.65 26.38
N SER A 476 -4.72 3.05 26.97
CA SER A 476 -4.81 4.11 27.98
C SER A 476 -5.94 3.81 28.97
N ARG A 477 -5.60 3.67 30.26
CA ARG A 477 -6.56 3.29 31.33
C ARG A 477 -7.77 4.20 31.47
N GLN A 478 -7.69 5.44 30.99
CA GLN A 478 -8.75 6.45 31.14
C GLN A 478 -9.68 6.54 29.91
N SER A 479 -9.43 5.71 28.89
CA SER A 479 -10.11 5.80 27.60
C SER A 479 -11.25 4.78 27.51
N ASP A 480 -12.12 4.93 26.50
CA ASP A 480 -13.25 4.03 26.28
C ASP A 480 -12.79 2.58 26.05
N THR A 481 -13.59 1.61 26.46
CA THR A 481 -13.33 0.20 26.13
C THR A 481 -13.40 -0.02 24.62
N LEU A 482 -12.77 -1.08 24.09
CA LEU A 482 -12.86 -1.38 22.66
C LEU A 482 -14.33 -1.49 22.19
N TYR A 483 -15.19 -2.09 23.01
CA TYR A 483 -16.62 -2.17 22.72
C TYR A 483 -17.28 -0.80 22.61
N GLN A 484 -17.03 0.09 23.57
CA GLN A 484 -17.58 1.45 23.59
C GLN A 484 -17.09 2.27 22.40
N PHE A 485 -15.81 2.12 22.03
CA PHE A 485 -15.24 2.74 20.85
C PHE A 485 -15.95 2.29 19.57
N LEU A 486 -16.12 0.97 19.40
CA LEU A 486 -16.83 0.42 18.24
C LEU A 486 -18.28 0.91 18.23
N ASP A 487 -18.99 0.81 19.35
CA ASP A 487 -20.40 1.23 19.45
C ASP A 487 -20.60 2.72 19.14
N ARG A 488 -19.78 3.63 19.69
CA ARG A 488 -19.87 5.09 19.42
C ARG A 488 -19.66 5.43 17.94
N ARG A 489 -18.67 4.81 17.31
CA ARG A 489 -18.30 5.14 15.93
C ARG A 489 -19.36 4.71 14.92
N PHE A 490 -20.05 3.60 15.21
CA PHE A 490 -21.06 3.04 14.30
C PHE A 490 -22.49 3.48 14.65
N THR A 491 -22.71 4.12 15.81
CA THR A 491 -23.98 4.78 16.19
C THR A 491 -24.06 6.26 15.79
N SER A 492 -22.93 6.99 15.68
CA SER A 492 -22.90 8.45 15.46
C SER A 492 -23.06 8.94 14.02
N SER A 493 -23.55 8.12 13.09
CA SER A 493 -23.86 8.53 11.70
C SER A 493 -25.18 9.31 11.55
N THR A 494 -25.84 9.72 12.63
CA THR A 494 -27.02 10.61 12.56
C THR A 494 -26.62 12.06 12.78
N ASP A 495 -26.91 12.91 11.78
CA ASP A 495 -26.84 14.37 11.85
C ASP A 495 -27.42 14.89 13.18
N PRO A 496 -26.67 15.67 13.98
CA PRO A 496 -27.12 16.13 15.31
C PRO A 496 -28.31 17.10 15.27
N ARG A 497 -28.86 17.44 14.10
CA ARG A 497 -29.88 18.49 13.97
C ARG A 497 -31.32 17.99 13.81
N HIS A 498 -31.57 16.69 13.81
CA HIS A 498 -32.95 16.17 13.80
C HIS A 498 -33.06 14.82 14.51
N ASP A 499 -33.12 14.81 15.83
CA ASP A 499 -34.18 14.07 16.55
C ASP A 499 -34.11 14.32 18.07
N LYS A 500 -35.11 15.02 18.61
CA LYS A 500 -35.36 15.07 20.06
C LYS A 500 -36.60 14.27 20.46
N GLN A 501 -37.23 13.54 19.54
CA GLN A 501 -38.44 12.77 19.84
C GLN A 501 -38.52 11.49 19.00
N SER A 502 -37.62 10.54 19.26
CA SER A 502 -37.86 9.15 18.88
C SER A 502 -37.10 8.20 19.82
N THR A 503 -37.84 7.50 20.68
CA THR A 503 -37.33 6.45 21.58
C THR A 503 -37.16 5.09 20.87
N ALA A 504 -37.28 5.05 19.54
CA ALA A 504 -37.03 3.86 18.76
C ALA A 504 -35.69 3.98 18.05
N ARG A 505 -34.68 3.22 18.54
CA ARG A 505 -33.42 2.99 17.80
C ARG A 505 -33.78 2.50 16.40
N PRO A 506 -33.39 3.18 15.31
CA PRO A 506 -33.62 2.64 13.98
C PRO A 506 -32.71 1.42 13.82
N ALA A 507 -33.32 0.25 13.65
CA ALA A 507 -32.63 -0.98 13.29
C ALA A 507 -32.00 -0.79 11.90
N ARG A 508 -30.73 -0.37 11.86
CA ARG A 508 -29.90 -0.62 10.68
C ARG A 508 -29.73 -2.13 10.57
N ASN A 509 -29.85 -2.68 9.37
CA ASN A 509 -29.37 -4.02 9.09
C ASN A 509 -27.86 -4.03 9.42
N TYR A 510 -27.50 -4.53 10.59
CA TYR A 510 -26.12 -4.82 10.96
C TYR A 510 -25.69 -6.06 10.17
N GLU A 511 -25.47 -5.88 8.87
CA GLU A 511 -24.61 -6.78 8.13
C GLU A 511 -23.28 -6.79 8.88
N GLN A 512 -22.95 -7.92 9.56
CA GLN A 512 -21.85 -8.00 10.51
C GLN A 512 -20.56 -7.35 9.98
N PHE A 513 -20.04 -6.36 10.71
CA PHE A 513 -18.84 -5.58 10.35
C PHE A 513 -17.57 -6.38 10.71
N CYS A 514 -16.64 -6.51 9.77
CA CYS A 514 -15.48 -7.39 9.90
C CYS A 514 -14.24 -6.63 10.41
N ILE A 515 -13.73 -7.06 11.56
CA ILE A 515 -12.62 -6.42 12.27
C ILE A 515 -11.48 -7.40 12.43
N GLY A 516 -10.36 -7.13 11.76
CA GLY A 516 -9.07 -7.77 12.01
C GLY A 516 -8.35 -7.10 13.18
N ILE A 517 -7.78 -7.86 14.10
CA ILE A 517 -7.02 -7.34 15.24
C ILE A 517 -5.62 -7.94 15.22
N MET A 518 -4.60 -7.11 15.16
CA MET A 518 -3.20 -7.50 15.25
C MET A 518 -2.65 -7.04 16.60
N CYS A 519 -2.34 -7.98 17.50
CA CYS A 519 -1.82 -7.65 18.83
C CYS A 519 -0.87 -8.74 19.33
N THR A 520 -0.08 -8.42 20.36
CA THR A 520 0.69 -9.45 21.06
C THR A 520 -0.22 -10.21 22.03
N ILE A 521 0.08 -11.48 22.29
CA ILE A 521 -0.75 -12.36 23.14
C ILE A 521 -0.73 -11.97 24.62
N ASP A 522 0.26 -11.17 25.03
CA ASP A 522 0.50 -10.65 26.37
C ASP A 522 0.15 -9.16 26.48
N SER A 523 -0.70 -8.65 25.58
CA SER A 523 -1.14 -7.26 25.57
C SER A 523 -2.42 -6.98 26.33
N SER A 524 -2.56 -5.74 26.77
CA SER A 524 -3.83 -5.22 27.30
C SER A 524 -4.93 -5.26 26.24
N LEU A 525 -4.60 -5.02 24.96
CA LEU A 525 -5.55 -5.13 23.86
C LEU A 525 -6.07 -6.56 23.72
N PHE A 526 -5.18 -7.56 23.79
CA PHE A 526 -5.56 -8.97 23.77
C PHE A 526 -6.51 -9.31 24.92
N SER A 527 -6.16 -8.91 26.14
CA SER A 527 -7.02 -9.11 27.33
C SER A 527 -8.40 -8.48 27.19
N CYS A 528 -8.47 -7.26 26.63
CA CYS A 528 -9.72 -6.55 26.37
C CYS A 528 -10.58 -7.34 25.35
N VAL A 529 -9.98 -7.74 24.24
CA VAL A 529 -10.67 -8.50 23.18
C VAL A 529 -11.15 -9.85 23.71
N THR A 530 -10.32 -10.59 24.45
CA THR A 530 -10.69 -11.90 25.00
C THR A 530 -11.84 -11.79 26.01
N SER A 531 -11.91 -10.71 26.78
CA SER A 531 -12.99 -10.48 27.75
C SER A 531 -14.34 -10.19 27.07
N MET A 532 -14.32 -9.71 25.83
CA MET A 532 -15.51 -9.40 25.03
C MET A 532 -16.06 -10.62 24.26
N LEU A 533 -15.26 -11.68 24.11
CA LEU A 533 -15.59 -12.81 23.25
C LEU A 533 -16.28 -13.93 24.03
N PRO A 534 -17.36 -14.52 23.49
CA PRO A 534 -18.08 -15.61 24.16
C PRO A 534 -17.39 -16.97 24.08
N ILE A 535 -16.25 -17.07 23.37
CA ILE A 535 -15.55 -18.33 23.04
C ILE A 535 -14.17 -18.33 23.70
N SER A 536 -13.78 -19.48 24.26
CA SER A 536 -12.42 -19.68 24.76
C SER A 536 -11.41 -19.71 23.62
N LEU A 537 -10.41 -18.83 23.71
CA LEU A 537 -9.28 -18.76 22.77
C LEU A 537 -8.11 -19.67 23.15
N ILE A 538 -8.21 -20.41 24.26
CA ILE A 538 -7.14 -21.32 24.74
C ILE A 538 -6.74 -22.35 23.67
N PRO A 539 -7.66 -23.07 22.99
CA PRO A 539 -7.26 -24.07 21.99
C PRO A 539 -6.46 -23.47 20.84
N TRP A 540 -6.80 -22.25 20.42
CA TRP A 540 -6.06 -21.52 19.39
C TRP A 540 -4.67 -21.11 19.90
N LEU A 541 -4.56 -20.58 21.12
CA LEU A 541 -3.27 -20.23 21.72
C LEU A 541 -2.35 -21.45 21.85
N GLU A 542 -2.90 -22.62 22.21
CA GLU A 542 -2.17 -23.88 22.33
C GLU A 542 -1.75 -24.46 20.96
N SER A 543 -2.51 -24.18 19.90
CA SER A 543 -2.17 -24.63 18.54
C SER A 543 -0.91 -23.95 17.97
N GLY A 544 -0.57 -22.75 18.47
CA GLY A 544 0.53 -21.94 17.94
C GLY A 544 0.25 -21.30 16.58
N GLU A 545 -0.96 -21.42 16.04
CA GLU A 545 -1.36 -20.79 14.79
C GLU A 545 -1.31 -19.25 14.89
N ARG A 546 -0.96 -18.59 13.77
CA ARG A 546 -0.86 -17.12 13.73
C ARG A 546 -2.21 -16.44 13.77
N ILE A 547 -3.25 -17.11 13.27
CA ILE A 547 -4.58 -16.53 13.04
C ILE A 547 -5.64 -17.27 13.85
N SER A 548 -6.53 -16.53 14.50
CA SER A 548 -7.65 -17.11 15.24
C SER A 548 -8.79 -17.49 14.31
N PRO A 549 -9.68 -18.40 14.72
CA PRO A 549 -10.98 -18.58 14.08
C PRO A 549 -11.73 -17.24 13.99
N VAL A 550 -12.55 -17.09 12.95
CA VAL A 550 -13.45 -15.92 12.83
C VAL A 550 -14.61 -16.09 13.82
N MET A 551 -14.72 -15.14 14.74
CA MET A 551 -15.71 -15.15 15.82
C MET A 551 -16.77 -14.10 15.57
N SER A 552 -18.04 -14.45 15.81
CA SER A 552 -19.14 -13.49 15.72
C SER A 552 -19.51 -13.02 17.13
N CYS A 553 -19.50 -11.71 17.36
CA CYS A 553 -19.96 -11.09 18.61
C CYS A 553 -20.85 -9.89 18.28
N ASN A 554 -22.12 -9.95 18.69
CA ASN A 554 -23.15 -8.95 18.38
C ASN A 554 -23.21 -8.62 16.87
N ALA A 555 -22.89 -7.38 16.51
CA ALA A 555 -22.89 -6.86 15.14
C ALA A 555 -21.53 -7.00 14.43
N TYR A 556 -20.57 -7.73 15.01
CA TYR A 556 -19.19 -7.77 14.55
C TYR A 556 -18.73 -9.20 14.25
N GLN A 557 -17.88 -9.34 13.23
CA GLN A 557 -16.99 -10.48 13.08
C GLN A 557 -15.59 -10.04 13.48
N ILE A 558 -14.93 -10.81 14.33
CA ILE A 558 -13.58 -10.51 14.83
C ILE A 558 -12.66 -11.66 14.47
N CYS A 559 -11.48 -11.33 13.94
CA CYS A 559 -10.39 -12.25 13.72
C CYS A 559 -9.10 -11.66 14.29
N ILE A 560 -8.35 -12.44 15.06
CA ILE A 560 -7.11 -12.02 15.70
C ILE A 560 -5.93 -12.62 14.93
N TYR A 561 -4.96 -11.79 14.61
CA TYR A 561 -3.67 -12.21 14.07
C TYR A 561 -2.57 -11.89 15.10
N SER A 562 -1.88 -12.93 15.56
CA SER A 562 -0.89 -12.87 16.63
C SER A 562 0.45 -12.30 16.16
N LEU A 563 0.85 -11.18 16.76
CA LEU A 563 2.18 -10.58 16.59
C LEU A 563 3.25 -11.25 17.47
N GLY A 564 2.93 -12.33 18.18
CA GLY A 564 3.83 -12.98 19.14
C GLY A 564 3.71 -12.37 20.54
N SER A 565 4.83 -12.26 21.26
CA SER A 565 4.92 -11.67 22.60
C SER A 565 5.60 -10.30 22.57
N LYS A 566 5.24 -9.40 23.51
CA LYS A 566 5.95 -8.13 23.74
C LYS A 566 7.44 -8.31 24.01
N ARG A 567 7.85 -9.48 24.50
CA ARG A 567 9.26 -9.79 24.81
C ARG A 567 10.10 -10.08 23.56
N THR A 568 9.46 -10.37 22.44
CA THR A 568 10.13 -10.77 21.18
C THR A 568 9.63 -9.92 20.02
N PRO A 569 9.96 -8.61 19.96
CA PRO A 569 9.51 -7.70 18.91
C PRO A 569 9.96 -8.13 17.50
N GLU A 570 10.97 -8.98 17.37
CA GLU A 570 11.40 -9.60 16.11
C GLU A 570 10.29 -10.47 15.50
N THR A 571 9.47 -11.12 16.33
CA THR A 571 8.31 -11.89 15.85
C THR A 571 7.25 -10.97 15.27
N ALA A 572 7.01 -9.82 15.92
CA ALA A 572 6.08 -8.82 15.40
C ALA A 572 6.56 -8.25 14.05
N ALA A 573 7.87 -7.98 13.94
CA ALA A 573 8.50 -7.56 12.68
C ALA A 573 8.34 -8.61 11.57
N HIS A 574 8.65 -9.88 11.88
CA HIS A 574 8.53 -11.00 10.96
C HIS A 574 7.11 -11.16 10.41
N ARG A 575 6.10 -10.97 11.27
CA ARG A 575 4.70 -11.22 10.96
C ARG A 575 3.91 -9.99 10.51
N LEU A 576 4.50 -8.78 10.54
CA LEU A 576 3.76 -7.54 10.30
C LEU A 576 3.05 -7.51 8.95
N PHE A 577 3.80 -7.70 7.86
CA PHE A 577 3.20 -7.64 6.52
C PHE A 577 2.35 -8.85 6.20
N ASP A 578 2.71 -10.03 6.71
CA ASP A 578 1.90 -11.25 6.61
C ASP A 578 0.52 -11.01 7.22
N GLY A 579 0.45 -10.56 8.47
CA GLY A 579 -0.81 -10.28 9.15
C GLY A 579 -1.66 -9.21 8.48
N LEU A 580 -1.05 -8.13 7.98
CA LEU A 580 -1.78 -7.12 7.21
C LEU A 580 -2.41 -7.70 5.95
N ARG A 581 -1.71 -8.58 5.21
CA ARG A 581 -2.22 -9.19 3.97
C ARG A 581 -3.26 -10.27 4.24
N THR A 582 -3.00 -11.11 5.24
CA THR A 582 -3.89 -12.19 5.64
C THR A 582 -5.23 -11.62 6.05
N LEU A 583 -5.26 -10.63 6.95
CA LEU A 583 -6.51 -9.98 7.39
C LEU A 583 -7.23 -9.25 6.26
N ASP A 584 -6.48 -8.63 5.33
CA ASP A 584 -7.06 -7.87 4.21
C ASP A 584 -7.77 -8.77 3.19
N SER A 585 -7.18 -9.94 2.87
CA SER A 585 -7.58 -10.69 1.67
C SER A 585 -7.64 -12.22 1.78
N GLU A 586 -7.07 -12.82 2.82
CA GLU A 586 -6.99 -14.29 2.94
C GLU A 586 -8.02 -14.87 3.92
N VAL A 587 -8.40 -14.08 4.93
CA VAL A 587 -9.43 -14.49 5.90
C VAL A 587 -10.76 -14.72 5.21
N GLN A 588 -11.30 -15.93 5.39
CA GLN A 588 -12.63 -16.29 4.96
C GLN A 588 -13.66 -15.78 5.98
N TRP A 589 -14.06 -14.52 5.84
CA TRP A 589 -15.14 -13.95 6.65
C TRP A 589 -16.47 -14.62 6.30
N LYS A 590 -17.37 -14.73 7.28
CA LYS A 590 -18.69 -15.33 7.03
C LYS A 590 -19.44 -14.49 6.01
N GLU A 591 -20.21 -15.17 5.16
CA GLU A 591 -20.99 -14.57 4.06
C GLU A 591 -20.13 -13.97 2.94
N GLY A 592 -18.86 -14.37 2.82
CA GLY A 592 -17.98 -13.93 1.72
C GLY A 592 -17.56 -12.46 1.81
N LYS A 593 -17.59 -11.88 3.02
CA LYS A 593 -17.22 -10.49 3.26
C LYS A 593 -15.69 -10.29 3.22
N THR A 594 -15.29 -9.02 3.15
CA THR A 594 -13.89 -8.58 3.28
C THR A 594 -13.69 -7.89 4.64
N CYS A 595 -12.44 -7.70 5.04
CA CYS A 595 -12.14 -6.96 6.26
C CYS A 595 -12.44 -5.46 6.08
N ASP A 596 -13.21 -4.88 6.99
CA ASP A 596 -13.53 -3.45 6.97
C ASP A 596 -12.48 -2.62 7.71
N LEU A 597 -11.95 -3.17 8.80
CA LEU A 597 -11.05 -2.48 9.72
C LEU A 597 -9.98 -3.43 10.27
N ILE A 598 -8.72 -3.02 10.21
CA ILE A 598 -7.61 -3.64 10.90
C ILE A 598 -7.16 -2.74 12.06
N LEU A 599 -7.31 -3.23 13.28
CA LEU A 599 -6.79 -2.63 14.50
C LEU A 599 -5.43 -3.23 14.82
N VAL A 600 -4.38 -2.41 14.89
CA VAL A 600 -3.03 -2.88 15.21
C VAL A 600 -2.54 -2.27 16.51
N GLU A 601 -2.12 -3.09 17.46
CA GLU A 601 -1.52 -2.64 18.71
C GLU A 601 -0.23 -1.85 18.46
N GLN A 602 -0.07 -0.72 19.15
CA GLN A 602 1.23 -0.05 19.23
C GLN A 602 2.21 -0.88 20.06
N ILE A 603 3.43 -1.04 19.56
CA ILE A 603 4.51 -1.71 20.28
C ILE A 603 5.61 -0.71 20.68
N SER A 604 6.48 -1.10 21.60
CA SER A 604 7.64 -0.29 22.01
C SER A 604 8.51 0.04 20.80
N GLU A 605 8.98 1.28 20.70
CA GLU A 605 9.94 1.70 19.66
C GLU A 605 11.38 1.25 19.96
N SER A 606 11.64 0.52 21.05
CA SER A 606 12.96 -0.04 21.33
C SER A 606 13.37 -1.12 20.32
N GLY A 607 14.64 -1.14 19.91
CA GLY A 607 15.15 -2.20 19.05
C GLY A 607 14.52 -2.19 17.65
N ILE A 608 14.09 -3.37 17.17
CA ILE A 608 13.39 -3.50 15.88
C ILE A 608 11.97 -2.89 15.90
N GLY A 609 11.43 -2.63 17.10
CA GLY A 609 10.11 -2.03 17.26
C GLY A 609 9.97 -0.64 16.64
N LEU A 610 11.05 0.14 16.59
CA LEU A 610 11.09 1.41 15.84
C LEU A 610 10.76 1.21 14.35
N ALA A 611 11.28 0.13 13.75
CA ALA A 611 11.03 -0.18 12.35
C ALA A 611 9.59 -0.60 12.12
N VAL A 612 9.03 -1.44 13.00
CA VAL A 612 7.61 -1.84 12.98
C VAL A 612 6.71 -0.61 13.07
N MET A 613 6.92 0.24 14.07
CA MET A 613 6.13 1.47 14.25
C MET A 613 6.26 2.40 13.05
N ASN A 614 7.45 2.55 12.47
CA ASN A 614 7.62 3.33 11.24
C ASN A 614 6.78 2.82 10.06
N ARG A 615 6.58 1.50 9.94
CA ARG A 615 5.69 0.92 8.91
C ARG A 615 4.22 1.13 9.24
N LEU A 616 3.85 0.90 10.50
CA LEU A 616 2.48 1.05 10.97
C LEU A 616 1.98 2.49 10.89
N GLU A 617 2.79 3.48 11.25
CA GLU A 617 2.44 4.89 11.11
C GLU A 617 2.17 5.29 9.64
N LYS A 618 2.85 4.66 8.68
CA LYS A 618 2.65 4.88 7.25
C LYS A 618 1.41 4.16 6.72
N ALA A 619 1.09 2.99 7.27
CA ALA A 619 -0.09 2.22 6.89
C ALA A 619 -1.37 2.80 7.50
N ALA A 620 -1.31 3.24 8.76
CA ALA A 620 -2.45 3.66 9.56
C ALA A 620 -3.12 4.93 9.03
N THR A 621 -4.45 4.97 9.16
CA THR A 621 -5.27 6.16 8.85
C THR A 621 -5.50 7.05 10.07
N GLY A 622 -5.08 6.60 11.25
CA GLY A 622 -5.21 7.32 12.51
C GLY A 622 -4.86 6.42 13.70
N THR A 623 -4.80 7.04 14.87
CA THR A 623 -4.58 6.39 16.16
C THR A 623 -5.84 6.51 17.02
N ILE A 624 -6.12 5.48 17.81
CA ILE A 624 -7.22 5.44 18.78
C ILE A 624 -6.67 5.03 20.13
N GLU A 625 -7.33 5.49 21.19
CA GLU A 625 -7.04 5.05 22.55
C GLU A 625 -8.08 4.03 23.01
N ILE A 626 -7.62 2.95 23.65
CA ILE A 626 -8.45 1.87 24.17
C ILE A 626 -8.14 1.69 25.66
N GLY A 627 -9.17 1.76 26.50
CA GLY A 627 -9.08 1.51 27.94
C GLY A 627 -9.37 0.08 28.35
N ASP A 628 -9.38 -0.12 29.67
CA ASP A 628 -9.65 -1.42 30.28
C ASP A 628 -11.08 -1.91 29.99
N ALA A 629 -11.25 -3.23 29.97
CA ALA A 629 -12.54 -3.88 29.74
C ALA A 629 -13.55 -3.65 30.88
#